data_AF-A0A9W3CHP3-F1
#
_entry.id   AF-A0A9W3CHP3-F1
#
_cell.length_a   1.000
_cell.length_b   1.000
_cell.length_c   1.000
_cell.angle_alpha   90.00
_cell.angle_beta   90.00
_cell.angle_gamma   90.00
#
_symmetry.space_group_name_H-M   'P 1'
#
loop_
_entity.id
_entity.type
_entity.pdbx_description
1 polymer ?
#
loop_
_entity_poly.entity_id
_entity_poly.type
_entity_poly.pdbx_seq_one_letter_code
_entity_poly.pdbx_strand_id
1 'polypeptide(L)'
;MEAEDKPYNDYFMELENGKKRIGPPTTRDWEEAERLVHFLVIFYNSTLMLSATKGITSHKIYNEIVTITRNVSKISSVPGPDETLRLKALNMMGKIRKYWNPFVEEPESESNKSKSCKMNKLLIVATVFDTRKKMNFANLCFEKLYGKESIEYTLLSESIMDILKRLYEEYTLRYNTSGGGSGGSQSQGGSSSQTQTQDSGAVFQSQVVGSGIGYERMDNLYEELVQETGTQDSSNELEVYLREKVEVTKSGTGLGTEFDVLSWWRRNSVKFPIFSQIAADILAVQASSVASESAFSTSGRVLDPYRSCLTHFMVEVLVCTEQWLKSEIHINEKDILTIEQLLSDVETQDDLLREFEAGCNLE
;
A
#
# COMPACT_ATOMS: atom_id res chain seq x y z
N MET A 1 50.64 -14.70 -13.37
CA MET A 1 49.72 -14.64 -12.22
C MET A 1 50.48 -14.72 -10.89
N GLU A 2 51.33 -15.74 -10.64
CA GLU A 2 52.08 -15.84 -9.36
C GLU A 2 53.09 -14.70 -9.06
N ALA A 3 53.64 -14.03 -10.09
CA ALA A 3 54.60 -12.95 -9.89
C ALA A 3 53.94 -11.59 -9.56
N GLU A 4 52.68 -11.38 -9.95
CA GLU A 4 51.94 -10.12 -9.72
C GLU A 4 51.35 -10.06 -8.30
N ASP A 5 51.07 -11.22 -7.69
CA ASP A 5 50.58 -11.33 -6.31
C ASP A 5 51.68 -11.32 -5.25
N LYS A 6 52.96 -11.31 -5.66
CA LYS A 6 54.11 -11.36 -4.74
C LYS A 6 54.17 -10.14 -3.80
N PRO A 7 54.13 -8.88 -4.29
CA PRO A 7 54.11 -7.71 -3.41
C PRO A 7 52.84 -7.62 -2.54
N TYR A 8 51.71 -8.16 -3.01
CA TYR A 8 50.47 -8.24 -2.24
C TYR A 8 50.58 -9.22 -1.07
N ASN A 9 51.13 -10.41 -1.30
CA ASN A 9 51.34 -11.41 -0.26
C ASN A 9 52.45 -11.00 0.73
N ASP A 10 53.52 -10.35 0.23
CA ASP A 10 54.64 -9.87 1.06
C ASP A 10 54.20 -8.80 2.06
N TYR A 11 53.24 -7.94 1.70
CA TYR A 11 52.64 -6.96 2.63
C TYR A 11 52.06 -7.63 3.89
N PHE A 12 51.40 -8.78 3.75
CA PHE A 12 50.82 -9.50 4.89
C PHE A 12 51.84 -10.25 5.74
N MET A 13 53.06 -10.40 5.24
CA MET A 13 54.18 -11.00 5.97
C MET A 13 54.94 -9.96 6.82
N GLU A 14 54.66 -8.67 6.64
CA GLU A 14 55.22 -7.60 7.46
C GLU A 14 54.68 -7.61 8.90
N LEU A 15 55.53 -7.23 9.84
CA LEU A 15 55.20 -7.10 11.26
C LEU A 15 54.92 -5.64 11.59
N GLU A 16 53.71 -5.33 12.06
CA GLU A 16 53.35 -4.02 12.58
C GLU A 16 53.26 -4.13 14.12
N ASN A 17 54.11 -3.39 14.84
CA ASN A 17 54.21 -3.45 16.31
C ASN A 17 54.40 -4.87 16.88
N GLY A 18 55.16 -5.73 16.19
CA GLY A 18 55.44 -7.11 16.61
C GLY A 18 54.30 -8.10 16.39
N LYS A 19 53.20 -7.69 15.74
CA LYS A 19 52.11 -8.59 15.31
C LYS A 19 52.12 -8.72 13.80
N LYS A 20 51.91 -9.94 13.30
CA LYS A 20 51.68 -10.16 11.86
C LYS A 20 50.38 -9.47 11.46
N ARG A 21 50.38 -8.83 10.30
CA ARG A 21 49.15 -8.30 9.69
C ARG A 21 48.18 -9.46 9.43
N ILE A 22 46.88 -9.19 9.50
CA ILE A 22 45.85 -10.17 9.13
C ILE A 22 46.02 -10.45 7.64
N GLY A 23 46.24 -11.71 7.28
CA GLY A 23 46.49 -12.14 5.90
C GLY A 23 45.36 -11.80 4.92
N PRO A 24 45.59 -12.00 3.60
CA PRO A 24 44.55 -11.76 2.62
C PRO A 24 43.37 -12.72 2.85
N PRO A 25 42.14 -12.34 2.42
CA PRO A 25 40.99 -13.23 2.51
C PRO A 25 41.30 -14.58 1.86
N THR A 26 41.14 -15.64 2.64
CA THR A 26 41.33 -17.02 2.20
C THR A 26 40.13 -17.47 1.36
N THR A 27 40.25 -18.60 0.65
CA THR A 27 39.12 -19.20 -0.07
C THR A 27 37.90 -19.42 0.84
N ARG A 28 38.12 -19.77 2.11
CA ARG A 28 37.07 -19.92 3.12
C ARG A 28 36.35 -18.60 3.42
N ASP A 29 37.09 -17.49 3.49
CA ASP A 29 36.51 -16.17 3.73
C ASP A 29 35.60 -15.75 2.56
N TRP A 30 35.98 -16.09 1.33
CA TRP A 30 35.16 -15.87 0.14
C TRP A 30 33.90 -16.75 0.13
N GLU A 31 34.01 -18.03 0.51
CA GLU A 31 32.85 -18.93 0.68
C GLU A 31 31.90 -18.46 1.79
N GLU A 32 32.41 -17.87 2.87
CA GLU A 32 31.60 -17.24 3.93
C GLU A 32 30.90 -15.97 3.42
N ALA A 33 31.60 -15.15 2.64
CA ALA A 33 31.04 -13.94 2.03
C ALA A 33 29.93 -14.27 1.02
N GLU A 34 30.13 -15.28 0.16
CA GLU A 34 29.13 -15.71 -0.82
C GLU A 34 27.83 -16.19 -0.14
N ARG A 35 27.95 -16.99 0.93
CA ARG A 35 26.79 -17.41 1.74
C ARG A 35 26.07 -16.22 2.37
N LEU A 36 26.81 -15.22 2.85
CA LEU A 36 26.23 -13.99 3.38
C LEU A 36 25.49 -13.20 2.29
N VAL A 37 26.05 -13.09 1.08
CA VAL A 37 25.40 -12.42 -0.05
C VAL A 37 24.07 -13.09 -0.37
N HIS A 38 24.02 -14.43 -0.47
CA HIS A 38 22.78 -15.16 -0.68
C HIS A 38 21.75 -14.93 0.42
N PHE A 39 22.18 -14.84 1.67
CA PHE A 39 21.29 -14.48 2.79
C PHE A 39 20.75 -13.04 2.66
N LEU A 40 21.59 -12.09 2.24
CA LEU A 40 21.21 -10.68 2.10
C LEU A 40 20.21 -10.42 0.97
N VAL A 41 20.06 -11.31 -0.01
CA VAL A 41 19.05 -11.22 -1.07
C VAL A 41 17.63 -11.04 -0.49
N ILE A 42 17.34 -11.68 0.66
CA ILE A 42 16.05 -11.53 1.35
C ILE A 42 15.78 -10.06 1.69
N PHE A 43 16.77 -9.37 2.23
CA PHE A 43 16.66 -7.97 2.62
C PHE A 43 16.70 -7.05 1.40
N TYR A 44 17.56 -7.36 0.43
CA TYR A 44 17.67 -6.59 -0.80
C TYR A 44 16.31 -6.49 -1.53
N ASN A 45 15.64 -7.62 -1.74
CA ASN A 45 14.35 -7.66 -2.41
C ASN A 45 13.29 -6.87 -1.63
N SER A 46 13.22 -7.06 -0.30
CA SER A 46 12.28 -6.32 0.54
C SER A 46 12.58 -4.81 0.58
N THR A 47 13.84 -4.42 0.67
CA THR A 47 14.25 -3.01 0.64
C THR A 47 13.91 -2.39 -0.70
N LEU A 48 14.15 -3.09 -1.82
CA LEU A 48 13.80 -2.59 -3.14
C LEU A 48 12.30 -2.31 -3.27
N MET A 49 11.45 -3.22 -2.75
CA MET A 49 9.99 -3.03 -2.74
C MET A 49 9.54 -1.84 -1.90
N LEU A 50 10.21 -1.55 -0.76
CA LEU A 50 9.86 -0.45 0.15
C LEU A 50 10.55 0.88 -0.18
N SER A 51 11.57 0.86 -1.03
CA SER A 51 12.30 2.04 -1.50
C SER A 51 11.65 2.70 -2.73
N ALA A 52 10.50 2.18 -3.18
CA ALA A 52 9.74 2.79 -4.25
C ALA A 52 9.27 4.19 -3.84
N THR A 53 9.70 5.21 -4.59
CA THR A 53 9.43 6.63 -4.29
C THR A 53 8.15 7.17 -4.94
N LYS A 54 7.65 6.48 -5.97
CA LYS A 54 6.50 6.92 -6.80
C LYS A 54 5.28 6.00 -6.72
N GLY A 55 5.38 4.91 -5.96
CA GLY A 55 4.32 3.91 -5.79
C GLY A 55 3.83 3.85 -4.35
N ILE A 56 2.60 3.37 -4.17
CA ILE A 56 2.03 3.11 -2.86
C ILE A 56 2.79 1.93 -2.24
N THR A 57 3.36 2.12 -1.06
CA THR A 57 4.17 1.10 -0.38
C THR A 57 3.57 0.58 0.92
N SER A 58 2.70 1.35 1.58
CA SER A 58 2.00 1.00 2.83
C SER A 58 1.49 -0.45 2.89
N HIS A 59 0.66 -0.84 1.92
CA HIS A 59 0.04 -2.17 1.81
C HIS A 59 1.01 -3.33 1.48
N LYS A 60 2.28 -3.01 1.21
CA LYS A 60 3.36 -3.98 0.93
C LYS A 60 4.23 -4.22 2.17
N ILE A 61 4.30 -3.27 3.11
CA ILE A 61 5.19 -3.31 4.27
C ILE A 61 5.05 -4.59 5.07
N TYR A 62 3.82 -4.96 5.42
CA TYR A 62 3.60 -6.12 6.29
C TYR A 62 4.01 -7.43 5.61
N ASN A 63 3.78 -7.57 4.29
CA ASN A 63 4.28 -8.70 3.52
C ASN A 63 5.81 -8.83 3.62
N GLU A 64 6.53 -7.73 3.44
CA GLU A 64 7.99 -7.73 3.50
C GLU A 64 8.51 -8.07 4.90
N ILE A 65 7.91 -7.51 5.96
CA ILE A 65 8.25 -7.82 7.34
C ILE A 65 8.05 -9.31 7.64
N VAL A 66 6.90 -9.87 7.24
CA VAL A 66 6.58 -11.29 7.45
C VAL A 66 7.53 -12.18 6.65
N THR A 67 7.86 -11.79 5.41
CA THR A 67 8.80 -12.52 4.54
C THR A 67 10.19 -12.58 5.14
N ILE A 68 10.74 -11.45 5.58
CA ILE A 68 12.03 -11.38 6.29
C ILE A 68 11.97 -12.25 7.55
N THR A 69 10.95 -12.06 8.39
CA THR A 69 10.81 -12.76 9.67
C THR A 69 10.77 -14.27 9.48
N ARG A 70 9.99 -14.77 8.50
CA ARG A 70 9.89 -16.20 8.21
C ARG A 70 11.21 -16.79 7.69
N ASN A 71 11.87 -16.12 6.76
CA ASN A 71 13.12 -16.64 6.20
C ASN A 71 14.25 -16.65 7.24
N VAL A 72 14.39 -15.58 8.02
CA VAL A 72 15.36 -15.53 9.14
C VAL A 72 15.02 -16.59 10.19
N SER A 73 13.73 -16.78 10.51
CA SER A 73 13.28 -17.80 11.47
C SER A 73 13.64 -19.22 11.01
N LYS A 74 13.41 -19.55 9.74
CA LYS A 74 13.80 -20.85 9.16
C LYS A 74 15.31 -21.09 9.27
N ILE A 75 16.12 -20.09 8.91
CA ILE A 75 17.59 -20.21 8.98
C ILE A 75 18.07 -20.35 10.42
N SER A 76 17.44 -19.65 11.38
CA SER A 76 17.82 -19.70 12.78
C SER A 76 17.42 -21.00 13.51
N SER A 77 16.32 -21.64 13.09
CA SER A 77 15.71 -22.77 13.79
C SER A 77 16.14 -24.14 13.28
N VAL A 78 16.54 -24.25 12.01
CA VAL A 78 16.98 -25.52 11.42
C VAL A 78 18.49 -25.65 11.56
N PRO A 79 19.01 -26.73 12.21
CA PRO A 79 20.43 -27.03 12.19
C PRO A 79 20.87 -27.28 10.74
N GLY A 80 21.79 -26.44 10.27
CA GLY A 80 22.35 -26.50 8.92
C GLY A 80 23.86 -26.66 8.95
N PRO A 81 24.49 -26.81 7.77
CA PRO A 81 25.95 -26.89 7.66
C PRO A 81 26.65 -25.59 8.11
N ASP A 82 25.94 -24.46 8.08
CA ASP A 82 26.46 -23.15 8.44
C ASP A 82 25.95 -22.67 9.80
N GLU A 83 26.65 -23.11 10.84
CA GLU A 83 26.39 -22.71 12.23
C GLU A 83 26.62 -21.21 12.46
N THR A 84 27.60 -20.63 11.76
CA THR A 84 27.93 -19.19 11.85
C THR A 84 26.77 -18.34 11.34
N LEU A 85 26.22 -18.67 10.17
CA LEU A 85 25.06 -17.99 9.61
C LEU A 85 23.81 -18.19 10.49
N ARG A 86 23.61 -19.40 11.03
CA ARG A 86 22.50 -19.68 11.96
C ARG A 86 22.55 -18.79 13.20
N LEU A 87 23.73 -18.61 13.81
CA LEU A 87 23.91 -17.74 14.97
C LEU A 87 23.67 -16.26 14.63
N LYS A 88 24.12 -15.81 13.44
CA LYS A 88 23.82 -14.46 12.94
C LYS A 88 22.31 -14.26 12.74
N ALA A 89 21.62 -15.23 12.13
CA ALA A 89 20.17 -15.20 11.95
C ALA A 89 19.42 -15.19 13.29
N LEU A 90 19.89 -15.94 14.30
CA LEU A 90 19.32 -15.93 15.65
C LEU A 90 19.44 -14.54 16.31
N ASN A 91 20.60 -13.90 16.20
CA ASN A 91 20.81 -12.53 16.69
C ASN A 91 19.90 -11.52 15.97
N MET A 92 19.72 -11.68 14.66
CA MET A 92 18.80 -10.85 13.87
C MET A 92 17.35 -11.06 14.27
N MET A 93 16.95 -12.31 14.57
CA MET A 93 15.62 -12.62 15.07
C MET A 93 15.35 -11.93 16.42
N GLY A 94 16.35 -11.87 17.30
CA GLY A 94 16.27 -11.08 18.54
C GLY A 94 15.97 -9.60 18.28
N LYS A 95 16.61 -8.99 17.27
CA LYS A 95 16.32 -7.61 16.86
C LYS A 95 14.93 -7.46 16.24
N ILE A 96 14.52 -8.38 15.37
CA ILE A 96 13.17 -8.37 14.78
C ILE A 96 12.11 -8.40 15.87
N ARG A 97 12.23 -9.31 16.85
CA ARG A 97 11.30 -9.40 18.00
C ARG A 97 11.34 -8.17 18.90
N LYS A 98 12.45 -7.42 18.93
CA LYS A 98 12.55 -6.17 19.70
C LYS A 98 11.84 -5.00 19.03
N TYR A 99 11.88 -4.91 17.70
CA TYR A 99 11.36 -3.76 16.95
C TYR A 99 9.99 -3.99 16.31
N TRP A 100 9.61 -5.24 16.06
CA TRP A 100 8.40 -5.63 15.33
C TRP A 100 7.52 -6.56 16.16
N ASN A 101 7.26 -6.21 17.42
CA ASN A 101 6.38 -6.98 18.30
C ASN A 101 4.99 -6.32 18.41
N PRO A 102 3.91 -7.00 17.97
CA PRO A 102 2.54 -6.48 18.11
C PRO A 102 2.01 -6.46 19.54
N PHE A 103 2.65 -7.18 20.46
CA PHE A 103 2.12 -7.49 21.79
C PHE A 103 2.80 -6.71 22.93
N VAL A 104 3.77 -5.84 22.61
CA VAL A 104 4.40 -4.98 23.62
C VAL A 104 3.49 -3.77 23.88
N GLU A 105 3.01 -3.66 25.10
CA GLU A 105 2.42 -2.45 25.66
C GLU A 105 3.53 -1.72 26.45
N GLU A 106 3.80 -0.45 26.15
CA GLU A 106 4.76 0.30 26.96
C GLU A 106 4.14 0.61 28.33
N PRO A 107 4.84 0.37 29.45
CA PRO A 107 4.53 1.09 30.68
C PRO A 107 4.88 2.57 30.44
N GLU A 108 3.92 3.47 30.66
CA GLU A 108 4.05 4.93 30.45
C GLU A 108 5.14 5.60 31.32
N SER A 109 5.83 4.83 32.15
CA SER A 109 6.86 5.32 33.06
C SER A 109 7.99 4.30 33.18
N GLU A 110 9.05 4.39 32.38
CA GLU A 110 10.42 4.19 32.89
C GLU A 110 11.48 4.57 31.84
N SER A 111 12.28 5.55 32.22
CA SER A 111 13.31 6.24 31.45
C SER A 111 14.61 5.45 31.28
N ASN A 112 14.58 4.11 31.22
CA ASN A 112 15.79 3.28 31.12
C ASN A 112 15.84 2.39 29.86
N LYS A 113 16.39 2.98 28.80
CA LYS A 113 17.46 2.44 27.94
C LYS A 113 17.35 1.05 27.30
N SER A 114 16.15 0.54 27.02
CA SER A 114 15.97 -0.41 25.91
C SER A 114 14.68 -0.09 25.17
N LYS A 115 14.78 0.81 24.17
CA LYS A 115 13.69 1.23 23.28
C LYS A 115 13.14 -0.01 22.52
N SER A 116 12.18 -0.71 23.09
CA SER A 116 11.34 -1.68 22.39
C SER A 116 10.25 -0.88 21.69
N CYS A 117 10.14 -0.99 20.38
CA CYS A 117 9.18 -0.19 19.62
C CYS A 117 7.85 -0.95 19.53
N LYS A 118 6.75 -0.32 19.99
CA LYS A 118 5.40 -0.80 19.69
C LYS A 118 5.21 -0.84 18.18
N MET A 119 4.91 -2.01 17.63
CA MET A 119 4.64 -2.13 16.20
C MET A 119 3.37 -1.33 15.84
N ASN A 120 3.47 -0.51 14.79
CA ASN A 120 2.31 0.20 14.27
C ASN A 120 1.36 -0.79 13.55
N LYS A 121 0.21 -1.08 14.15
CA LYS A 121 -0.80 -1.99 13.60
C LYS A 121 -1.45 -1.46 12.31
N LEU A 122 -1.34 -0.16 12.01
CA LEU A 122 -1.81 0.40 10.74
C LEU A 122 -1.10 -0.19 9.52
N LEU A 123 0.12 -0.72 9.69
CA LEU A 123 0.83 -1.44 8.61
C LEU A 123 0.10 -2.71 8.18
N ILE A 124 -0.55 -3.38 9.13
CA ILE A 124 -1.38 -4.55 8.86
C ILE A 124 -2.71 -4.10 8.24
N VAL A 125 -3.32 -3.04 8.79
CA VAL A 125 -4.57 -2.45 8.26
C VAL A 125 -4.39 -2.04 6.79
N ALA A 126 -3.29 -1.39 6.43
CA ALA A 126 -3.00 -1.02 5.04
C ALA A 126 -2.98 -2.23 4.09
N THR A 127 -2.55 -3.39 4.58
CA THR A 127 -2.56 -4.64 3.79
C THR A 127 -3.98 -5.17 3.59
N VAL A 128 -4.90 -4.92 4.54
CA VAL A 128 -6.32 -5.27 4.41
C VAL A 128 -7.02 -4.41 3.34
N PHE A 129 -6.55 -3.17 3.11
CA PHE A 129 -7.05 -2.31 2.04
C PHE A 129 -6.51 -2.67 0.64
N ASP A 130 -5.60 -3.64 0.51
CA ASP A 130 -5.28 -4.26 -0.79
C ASP A 130 -6.37 -5.29 -1.11
N THR A 131 -7.19 -4.99 -2.12
CA THR A 131 -8.39 -5.77 -2.47
C THR A 131 -8.10 -7.18 -2.95
N ARG A 132 -6.85 -7.47 -3.33
CA ARG A 132 -6.37 -8.82 -3.69
C ARG A 132 -6.03 -9.66 -2.45
N LYS A 133 -5.80 -9.01 -1.31
CA LYS A 133 -5.31 -9.62 -0.07
C LYS A 133 -6.40 -9.69 0.99
N LYS A 134 -7.03 -8.55 1.29
CA LYS A 134 -8.03 -8.36 2.35
C LYS A 134 -7.56 -8.95 3.70
N MET A 135 -8.49 -9.27 4.58
CA MET A 135 -8.19 -9.92 5.87
C MET A 135 -7.61 -11.33 5.69
N ASN A 136 -7.87 -11.99 4.55
CA ASN A 136 -7.39 -13.33 4.25
C ASN A 136 -5.85 -13.41 4.29
N PHE A 137 -5.18 -12.43 3.70
CA PHE A 137 -3.72 -12.37 3.70
C PHE A 137 -3.14 -12.04 5.09
N ALA A 138 -3.79 -11.15 5.85
CA ALA A 138 -3.38 -10.85 7.22
C ALA A 138 -3.45 -12.12 8.09
N ASN A 139 -4.55 -12.86 7.98
CA ASN A 139 -4.73 -14.15 8.67
C ASN A 139 -3.68 -15.18 8.23
N LEU A 140 -3.38 -15.29 6.93
CA LEU A 140 -2.30 -16.14 6.45
C LEU A 140 -0.96 -15.76 7.10
N CYS A 141 -0.64 -14.46 7.20
CA CYS A 141 0.57 -13.99 7.85
C CYS A 141 0.61 -14.36 9.34
N PHE A 142 -0.49 -14.19 10.06
CA PHE A 142 -0.59 -14.55 11.48
C PHE A 142 -0.41 -16.06 11.68
N GLU A 143 -1.08 -16.88 10.88
CA GLU A 143 -0.91 -18.34 10.89
C GLU A 143 0.56 -18.71 10.66
N LYS A 144 1.19 -18.04 9.71
CA LYS A 144 2.59 -18.28 9.34
C LYS A 144 3.59 -17.78 10.38
N LEU A 145 3.25 -16.84 11.25
CA LEU A 145 4.13 -16.33 12.30
C LEU A 145 3.93 -17.04 13.64
N TYR A 146 2.68 -17.29 14.01
CA TYR A 146 2.30 -17.74 15.36
C TYR A 146 1.61 -19.12 15.38
N GLY A 147 1.00 -19.53 14.27
CA GLY A 147 0.18 -20.75 14.17
C GLY A 147 -1.32 -20.45 14.17
N LYS A 148 -2.12 -21.34 13.56
CA LYS A 148 -3.57 -21.13 13.32
C LYS A 148 -4.41 -21.06 14.59
N GLU A 149 -3.99 -21.74 15.65
CA GLU A 149 -4.73 -21.90 16.92
C GLU A 149 -4.01 -21.21 18.09
N SER A 150 -3.03 -20.36 17.80
CA SER A 150 -2.30 -19.62 18.82
C SER A 150 -3.14 -18.45 19.33
N ILE A 151 -2.96 -18.09 20.62
CA ILE A 151 -3.64 -16.95 21.24
C ILE A 151 -3.25 -15.65 20.54
N GLU A 152 -1.99 -15.53 20.14
CA GLU A 152 -1.42 -14.41 19.41
C GLU A 152 -2.11 -14.18 18.05
N TYR A 153 -2.48 -15.26 17.35
CA TYR A 153 -3.25 -15.17 16.11
C TYR A 153 -4.62 -14.51 16.36
N THR A 154 -5.37 -15.00 17.35
CA THR A 154 -6.72 -14.53 17.65
C THR A 154 -6.69 -13.09 18.12
N LEU A 155 -5.81 -12.77 19.08
CA LEU A 155 -5.66 -11.41 19.61
C LEU A 155 -5.32 -10.39 18.52
N LEU A 156 -4.43 -10.76 17.59
CA LEU A 156 -4.04 -9.84 16.52
C LEU A 156 -5.18 -9.68 15.50
N SER A 157 -5.86 -10.76 15.12
CA SER A 157 -7.02 -10.70 14.23
C SER A 157 -8.15 -9.84 14.81
N GLU A 158 -8.49 -10.04 16.08
CA GLU A 158 -9.49 -9.22 16.78
C GLU A 158 -9.06 -7.76 16.88
N SER A 159 -7.79 -7.51 17.22
CA SER A 159 -7.26 -6.16 17.31
C SER A 159 -7.29 -5.41 15.98
N ILE A 160 -7.01 -6.08 14.85
CA ILE A 160 -7.09 -5.44 13.53
C ILE A 160 -8.55 -5.18 13.14
N MET A 161 -9.46 -6.11 13.46
CA MET A 161 -10.88 -5.92 13.24
C MET A 161 -11.44 -4.74 14.04
N ASP A 162 -11.04 -4.61 15.32
CA ASP A 162 -11.41 -3.47 16.17
C ASP A 162 -10.90 -2.15 15.60
N ILE A 163 -9.64 -2.09 15.13
CA ILE A 163 -9.10 -0.88 14.49
C ILE A 163 -9.90 -0.52 13.23
N LEU A 164 -10.23 -1.50 12.37
CA LEU A 164 -11.04 -1.27 11.17
C LEU A 164 -12.43 -0.72 11.51
N LYS A 165 -13.09 -1.26 12.54
CA LYS A 165 -14.39 -0.78 13.02
C LYS A 165 -14.31 0.66 13.53
N ARG A 166 -13.32 0.97 14.38
CA ARG A 166 -13.12 2.33 14.90
C ARG A 166 -12.81 3.34 13.81
N LEU A 167 -11.99 2.96 12.83
CA LEU A 167 -11.71 3.81 11.65
C LEU A 167 -12.99 4.08 10.86
N TYR A 168 -13.80 3.05 10.63
CA TYR A 168 -15.08 3.19 9.93
C TYR A 168 -16.04 4.12 10.69
N GLU A 169 -16.18 3.95 12.00
CA GLU A 169 -17.02 4.79 12.86
C GLU A 169 -16.58 6.26 12.82
N GLU A 170 -15.27 6.52 12.96
CA GLU A 170 -14.69 7.87 12.92
C GLU A 170 -14.93 8.56 11.57
N TYR A 171 -14.72 7.85 10.45
CA TYR A 171 -14.95 8.43 9.13
C TYR A 171 -16.44 8.58 8.82
N THR A 172 -17.30 7.69 9.31
CA THR A 172 -18.75 7.82 9.19
C THR A 172 -19.24 9.08 9.91
N LEU A 173 -18.72 9.37 11.11
CA LEU A 173 -19.04 10.59 11.85
C LEU A 173 -18.62 11.85 11.06
N ARG A 174 -17.43 11.84 10.47
CA ARG A 174 -16.92 12.95 9.62
C ARG A 174 -17.73 13.12 8.34
N TYR A 175 -18.13 12.01 7.73
CA TYR A 175 -18.94 12.01 6.51
C TYR A 175 -20.32 12.59 6.77
N ASN A 176 -20.98 12.21 7.86
CA ASN A 176 -22.31 12.71 8.23
C ASN A 176 -22.28 14.19 8.64
N THR A 177 -21.21 14.64 9.29
CA THR A 177 -21.05 16.05 9.69
C THR A 177 -20.69 16.97 8.52
N SER A 178 -19.99 16.46 7.51
CA SER A 178 -19.68 17.19 6.26
C SER A 178 -20.83 17.16 5.23
N GLY A 179 -21.71 16.14 5.27
CA GLY A 179 -22.91 16.04 4.44
C GLY A 179 -24.16 16.76 4.97
N GLY A 180 -24.13 17.29 6.19
CA GLY A 180 -25.27 17.94 6.86
C GLY A 180 -25.36 19.47 6.72
N GLY A 181 -24.60 20.06 5.80
CA GLY A 181 -24.47 21.51 5.64
C GLY A 181 -25.24 22.12 4.46
N SER A 182 -26.56 21.91 4.38
CA SER A 182 -27.55 22.85 3.79
C SER A 182 -28.92 22.17 3.63
N GLY A 183 -29.94 22.67 4.33
CA GLY A 183 -31.35 22.39 4.03
C GLY A 183 -32.08 21.58 5.11
N GLY A 184 -32.42 22.23 6.22
CA GLY A 184 -33.22 21.56 7.26
C GLY A 184 -33.66 22.44 8.41
N SER A 185 -34.03 23.70 8.15
CA SER A 185 -34.75 24.55 9.10
C SER A 185 -35.42 25.69 8.36
N GLN A 186 -36.70 25.54 8.01
CA GLN A 186 -37.80 26.30 8.61
C GLN A 186 -39.10 26.17 7.80
N SER A 187 -40.16 26.15 8.59
CA SER A 187 -41.57 26.22 8.27
C SER A 187 -42.01 27.43 7.44
N GLN A 188 -43.17 27.24 6.78
CA GLN A 188 -44.20 28.23 6.40
C GLN A 188 -43.91 29.20 5.24
N GLY A 189 -44.64 28.97 4.13
CA GLY A 189 -45.56 29.96 3.55
C GLY A 189 -45.01 30.95 2.51
N GLY A 190 -45.63 30.97 1.32
CA GLY A 190 -45.79 32.20 0.54
C GLY A 190 -45.13 32.23 -0.85
N SER A 191 -45.99 32.43 -1.86
CA SER A 191 -45.78 32.55 -3.31
C SER A 191 -44.66 33.43 -3.88
N SER A 192 -44.27 33.04 -5.12
CA SER A 192 -43.86 33.83 -6.31
C SER A 192 -42.60 34.70 -6.23
N SER A 193 -41.63 34.57 -7.14
CA SER A 193 -41.70 35.15 -8.51
C SER A 193 -40.62 34.59 -9.45
N GLN A 194 -40.94 34.62 -10.75
CA GLN A 194 -40.19 34.09 -11.90
C GLN A 194 -38.84 34.77 -12.19
N THR A 195 -37.93 34.03 -12.84
CA THR A 195 -37.24 34.50 -14.07
C THR A 195 -36.70 33.30 -14.86
N GLN A 196 -36.94 33.32 -16.18
CA GLN A 196 -36.65 32.26 -17.15
C GLN A 196 -35.23 32.38 -17.73
N THR A 197 -34.60 31.24 -18.01
CA THR A 197 -33.87 30.99 -19.28
C THR A 197 -33.99 29.51 -19.65
N GLN A 198 -34.37 29.27 -20.90
CA GLN A 198 -34.65 27.98 -21.56
C GLN A 198 -33.35 27.20 -21.85
N ASP A 199 -33.36 25.86 -21.80
CA ASP A 199 -33.38 25.03 -23.02
C ASP A 199 -33.44 23.50 -22.74
N SER A 200 -34.33 22.84 -23.50
CA SER A 200 -34.38 21.44 -23.97
C SER A 200 -34.43 20.24 -23.02
N GLY A 201 -35.62 19.63 -22.90
CA GLY A 201 -35.79 18.22 -22.53
C GLY A 201 -37.08 17.83 -21.79
N ALA A 202 -37.87 18.78 -21.28
CA ALA A 202 -39.04 18.49 -20.46
C ALA A 202 -40.32 18.28 -21.28
N VAL A 203 -40.44 17.12 -21.93
CA VAL A 203 -41.71 16.69 -22.53
C VAL A 203 -42.41 15.78 -21.52
N PHE A 204 -43.62 16.19 -21.11
CA PHE A 204 -44.55 15.57 -20.12
C PHE A 204 -44.38 15.93 -18.62
N GLN A 205 -44.66 17.19 -18.28
CA GLN A 205 -45.11 17.59 -16.93
C GLN A 205 -46.62 17.90 -16.93
N SER A 206 -47.45 16.94 -17.36
CA SER A 206 -48.88 16.97 -17.02
C SER A 206 -49.08 16.16 -15.74
N GLN A 207 -49.00 16.81 -14.59
CA GLN A 207 -49.09 16.18 -13.26
C GLN A 207 -50.53 16.06 -12.72
N VAL A 208 -51.52 15.79 -13.56
CA VAL A 208 -52.89 15.54 -13.06
C VAL A 208 -53.59 14.51 -13.92
N VAL A 209 -53.96 13.37 -13.33
CA VAL A 209 -55.04 12.54 -13.85
C VAL A 209 -56.34 13.21 -13.38
N GLY A 210 -57.30 13.44 -14.28
CA GLY A 210 -58.56 14.12 -13.94
C GLY A 210 -59.17 13.65 -12.61
N SER A 211 -59.85 14.58 -11.90
CA SER A 211 -60.32 14.47 -10.50
C SER A 211 -59.31 14.78 -9.37
N GLY A 212 -58.18 15.45 -9.67
CA GLY A 212 -57.28 15.95 -8.60
C GLY A 212 -56.44 14.87 -7.93
N ILE A 213 -56.31 13.71 -8.57
CA ILE A 213 -55.43 12.64 -8.14
C ILE A 213 -54.09 12.85 -8.85
N GLY A 214 -53.02 12.99 -8.05
CA GLY A 214 -51.66 13.15 -8.55
C GLY A 214 -51.26 11.98 -9.46
N TYR A 215 -50.53 12.28 -10.54
CA TYR A 215 -49.97 11.25 -11.41
C TYR A 215 -48.79 10.58 -10.70
N GLU A 216 -48.99 9.32 -10.31
CA GLU A 216 -48.00 8.52 -9.60
C GLU A 216 -47.29 7.60 -10.61
N ARG A 217 -46.00 7.87 -10.85
CA ARG A 217 -45.21 7.12 -11.83
C ARG A 217 -44.63 5.90 -11.14
N MET A 218 -44.89 4.71 -11.69
CA MET A 218 -44.41 3.44 -11.13
C MET A 218 -42.88 3.40 -10.96
N ASP A 219 -42.12 4.10 -11.80
CA ASP A 219 -40.67 4.20 -11.67
C ASP A 219 -40.24 4.92 -10.37
N ASN A 220 -40.98 5.96 -9.96
CA ASN A 220 -40.71 6.68 -8.71
C ASN A 220 -41.08 5.83 -7.48
N LEU A 221 -42.22 5.13 -7.53
CA LEU A 221 -42.64 4.20 -6.47
C LEU A 221 -41.67 3.02 -6.36
N TYR A 222 -41.12 2.55 -7.48
CA TYR A 222 -40.12 1.49 -7.49
C TYR A 222 -38.79 1.99 -6.94
N GLU A 223 -38.36 3.22 -7.28
CA GLU A 223 -37.18 3.85 -6.66
C GLU A 223 -37.37 4.03 -5.15
N GLU A 224 -38.54 4.46 -4.70
CA GLU A 224 -38.89 4.59 -3.28
C GLU A 224 -38.93 3.22 -2.58
N LEU A 225 -39.53 2.21 -3.20
CA LEU A 225 -39.55 0.84 -2.69
C LEU A 225 -38.14 0.21 -2.67
N VAL A 226 -37.28 0.51 -3.63
CA VAL A 226 -35.86 0.07 -3.64
C VAL A 226 -35.06 0.79 -2.57
N GLN A 227 -35.36 2.05 -2.27
CA GLN A 227 -34.77 2.77 -1.14
C GLN A 227 -35.25 2.18 0.20
N GLU A 228 -36.54 1.90 0.36
CA GLU A 228 -37.09 1.25 1.56
C GLU A 228 -36.60 -0.19 1.73
N THR A 229 -36.55 -0.98 0.66
CA THR A 229 -36.10 -2.38 0.71
C THR A 229 -34.57 -2.48 0.78
N GLY A 230 -33.84 -1.55 0.17
CA GLY A 230 -32.38 -1.45 0.22
C GLY A 230 -31.83 -1.05 1.60
N THR A 231 -32.68 -0.51 2.49
CA THR A 231 -32.33 -0.29 3.90
C THR A 231 -32.44 -1.55 4.78
N GLN A 232 -32.97 -2.68 4.27
CA GLN A 232 -33.07 -3.93 5.04
C GLN A 232 -31.77 -4.74 5.11
N ASP A 233 -30.79 -4.52 4.22
CA ASP A 233 -29.44 -5.07 4.40
C ASP A 233 -28.65 -4.13 5.33
N SER A 234 -28.82 -4.31 6.64
CA SER A 234 -28.08 -3.60 7.68
C SER A 234 -26.59 -4.01 7.75
N SER A 235 -26.01 -4.48 6.64
CA SER A 235 -24.61 -4.87 6.59
C SER A 235 -23.78 -3.60 6.39
N ASN A 236 -22.99 -3.26 7.40
CA ASN A 236 -22.09 -2.12 7.34
C ASN A 236 -21.10 -2.30 6.17
N GLU A 237 -20.67 -1.21 5.55
CA GLU A 237 -19.76 -1.20 4.41
C GLU A 237 -18.51 -2.09 4.61
N LEU A 238 -17.98 -2.11 5.84
CA LEU A 238 -16.88 -2.99 6.28
C LEU A 238 -17.20 -4.47 6.06
N GLU A 239 -18.38 -4.92 6.45
CA GLU A 239 -18.78 -6.32 6.34
C GLU A 239 -18.96 -6.73 4.88
N VAL A 240 -19.54 -5.84 4.06
CA VAL A 240 -19.66 -6.04 2.62
C VAL A 240 -18.28 -6.19 1.98
N TYR A 241 -17.35 -5.28 2.30
CA TYR A 241 -15.98 -5.33 1.77
C TYR A 241 -15.26 -6.63 2.14
N LEU A 242 -15.37 -7.07 3.41
CA LEU A 242 -14.71 -8.28 3.90
C LEU A 242 -15.33 -9.56 3.35
N ARG A 243 -16.65 -9.56 3.09
CA ARG A 243 -17.36 -10.73 2.55
C ARG A 243 -17.13 -10.93 1.06
N GLU A 244 -16.90 -9.84 0.33
CA GLU A 244 -16.63 -9.91 -1.09
C GLU A 244 -15.37 -10.69 -1.41
N LYS A 245 -15.42 -11.44 -2.52
CA LYS A 245 -14.27 -12.19 -3.02
C LYS A 245 -13.08 -11.23 -3.21
N VAL A 246 -11.88 -11.76 -3.00
CA VAL A 246 -10.65 -11.03 -3.30
C VAL A 246 -10.58 -10.77 -4.80
N GLU A 247 -10.04 -9.62 -5.16
CA GLU A 247 -9.82 -9.30 -6.57
C GLU A 247 -8.79 -10.24 -7.16
N VAL A 248 -9.20 -10.98 -8.18
CA VAL A 248 -8.30 -11.85 -8.95
C VAL A 248 -7.87 -11.06 -10.16
N THR A 249 -6.84 -10.23 -9.98
CA THR A 249 -6.03 -9.83 -11.13
C THR A 249 -5.31 -11.09 -11.58
N LYS A 250 -5.62 -11.62 -12.77
CA LYS A 250 -4.75 -12.62 -13.40
C LYS A 250 -3.36 -11.99 -13.43
N SER A 251 -2.41 -12.48 -12.63
CA SER A 251 -1.03 -11.99 -12.57
C SER A 251 -0.25 -12.27 -13.87
N GLY A 252 -0.88 -12.03 -15.02
CA GLY A 252 -0.46 -12.47 -16.34
C GLY A 252 -1.44 -12.16 -17.48
N THR A 253 -2.48 -11.32 -17.30
CA THR A 253 -3.14 -10.71 -18.48
C THR A 253 -2.31 -9.54 -18.98
N GLY A 254 -1.32 -9.87 -19.80
CA GLY A 254 -0.94 -9.14 -21.01
C GLY A 254 -0.15 -7.83 -20.90
N LEU A 255 -0.34 -6.97 -19.89
CA LEU A 255 0.14 -5.58 -20.01
C LEU A 255 1.35 -5.18 -19.14
N GLY A 256 1.93 -6.08 -18.35
CA GLY A 256 3.05 -5.73 -17.46
C GLY A 256 2.77 -4.62 -16.44
N THR A 257 1.51 -4.15 -16.33
CA THR A 257 1.10 -3.06 -15.45
C THR A 257 0.76 -3.60 -14.07
N GLU A 258 1.42 -3.04 -13.05
CA GLU A 258 1.15 -3.37 -11.66
C GLU A 258 -0.29 -2.97 -11.29
N PHE A 259 -1.02 -3.81 -10.56
CA PHE A 259 -2.37 -3.50 -10.09
C PHE A 259 -2.37 -2.24 -9.23
N ASP A 260 -3.07 -1.20 -9.68
CA ASP A 260 -3.23 0.05 -8.94
C ASP A 260 -4.43 -0.04 -7.97
N VAL A 261 -4.08 -0.24 -6.70
CA VAL A 261 -5.03 -0.33 -5.58
C VAL A 261 -5.82 0.98 -5.41
N LEU A 262 -5.19 2.16 -5.59
CA LEU A 262 -5.90 3.43 -5.43
C LEU A 262 -6.90 3.67 -6.56
N SER A 263 -6.54 3.34 -7.80
CA SER A 263 -7.47 3.41 -8.92
C SER A 263 -8.65 2.45 -8.76
N TRP A 264 -8.46 1.30 -8.12
CA TRP A 264 -9.57 0.41 -7.75
C TRP A 264 -10.51 1.07 -6.72
N TRP A 265 -9.96 1.65 -5.65
CA TRP A 265 -10.76 2.35 -4.62
C TRP A 265 -11.51 3.56 -5.19
N ARG A 266 -10.88 4.30 -6.10
CA ARG A 266 -11.50 5.43 -6.79
C ARG A 266 -12.70 4.99 -7.64
N ARG A 267 -12.60 3.88 -8.37
CA ARG A 267 -13.71 3.36 -9.20
C ARG A 267 -14.86 2.82 -8.34
N ASN A 268 -14.55 2.26 -7.19
CA ASN A 268 -15.54 1.66 -6.30
C ASN A 268 -16.03 2.62 -5.18
N SER A 269 -15.70 3.91 -5.25
CA SER A 269 -16.05 4.87 -4.21
C SER A 269 -17.56 5.08 -4.04
N VAL A 270 -18.36 4.86 -5.11
CA VAL A 270 -19.83 4.94 -5.03
C VAL A 270 -20.38 3.79 -4.18
N LYS A 271 -19.78 2.60 -4.29
CA LYS A 271 -20.16 1.41 -3.53
C LYS A 271 -19.58 1.42 -2.12
N PHE A 272 -18.38 1.99 -1.98
CA PHE A 272 -17.62 2.06 -0.74
C PHE A 272 -17.25 3.52 -0.40
N PRO A 273 -18.23 4.38 -0.05
CA PRO A 273 -18.01 5.81 0.14
C PRO A 273 -17.11 6.13 1.35
N ILE A 274 -17.20 5.36 2.44
CA ILE A 274 -16.39 5.59 3.64
C ILE A 274 -15.03 4.90 3.50
N PHE A 275 -14.99 3.64 3.05
CA PHE A 275 -13.74 2.88 2.89
C PHE A 275 -12.84 3.45 1.82
N SER A 276 -13.38 4.02 0.74
CA SER A 276 -12.52 4.66 -0.27
C SER A 276 -11.75 5.86 0.29
N GLN A 277 -12.32 6.61 1.23
CA GLN A 277 -11.64 7.70 1.93
C GLN A 277 -10.57 7.17 2.89
N ILE A 278 -10.92 6.16 3.70
CA ILE A 278 -9.97 5.52 4.62
C ILE A 278 -8.80 4.92 3.83
N ALA A 279 -9.10 4.26 2.71
CA ALA A 279 -8.10 3.67 1.83
C ALA A 279 -7.15 4.73 1.27
N ALA A 280 -7.67 5.87 0.82
CA ALA A 280 -6.85 6.97 0.32
C ALA A 280 -5.83 7.44 1.37
N ASP A 281 -6.28 7.64 2.61
CA ASP A 281 -5.42 8.14 3.70
C ASP A 281 -4.41 7.08 4.18
N ILE A 282 -4.85 5.83 4.39
CA ILE A 282 -3.99 4.76 4.89
C ILE A 282 -2.98 4.33 3.82
N LEU A 283 -3.41 4.26 2.56
CA LEU A 283 -2.52 3.83 1.49
C LEU A 283 -1.46 4.90 1.16
N ALA A 284 -1.78 6.19 1.30
CA ALA A 284 -0.86 7.28 1.06
C ALA A 284 0.37 7.30 1.99
N VAL A 285 0.34 6.58 3.12
CA VAL A 285 1.49 6.47 4.03
C VAL A 285 2.68 5.82 3.33
N GLN A 286 3.80 6.53 3.28
CA GLN A 286 5.05 5.99 2.73
C GLN A 286 5.74 5.06 3.73
N ALA A 287 6.27 3.94 3.23
CA ALA A 287 6.98 2.96 4.03
C ALA A 287 8.33 3.43 4.55
N SER A 288 9.04 4.27 3.79
CA SER A 288 10.41 4.66 4.06
C SER A 288 10.64 6.15 3.85
N SER A 289 11.67 6.68 4.50
CA SER A 289 12.20 8.01 4.25
C SER A 289 12.96 8.10 2.93
N VAL A 290 13.05 7.04 2.12
CA VAL A 290 13.86 7.05 0.89
C VAL A 290 13.37 8.12 -0.09
N ALA A 291 12.07 8.41 -0.15
CA ALA A 291 11.56 9.50 -0.98
C ALA A 291 12.03 10.87 -0.50
N SER A 292 12.04 11.11 0.82
CA SER A 292 12.54 12.37 1.38
C SER A 292 14.06 12.45 1.28
N GLU A 293 14.79 11.36 1.54
CA GLU A 293 16.24 11.26 1.34
C GLU A 293 16.65 11.47 -0.12
N SER A 294 15.88 10.97 -1.08
CA SER A 294 16.09 11.24 -2.50
C SER A 294 15.87 12.72 -2.85
N ALA A 295 14.85 13.36 -2.24
CA ALA A 295 14.64 14.79 -2.39
C ALA A 295 15.80 15.60 -1.77
N PHE A 296 16.29 15.21 -0.59
CA PHE A 296 17.46 15.84 0.05
C PHE A 296 18.78 15.57 -0.68
N SER A 297 18.96 14.39 -1.28
CA SER A 297 20.14 14.10 -2.10
C SER A 297 20.15 14.97 -3.36
N THR A 298 18.98 15.17 -3.97
CA THR A 298 18.81 16.08 -5.10
C THR A 298 19.03 17.53 -4.69
N SER A 299 18.64 17.91 -3.46
CA SER A 299 18.85 19.27 -2.95
C SER A 299 20.33 19.61 -2.74
N GLY A 300 21.24 18.63 -2.66
CA GLY A 300 22.69 18.87 -2.74
C GLY A 300 23.15 19.52 -4.06
N ARG A 301 22.34 19.45 -5.12
CA ARG A 301 22.55 20.19 -6.38
C ARG A 301 22.02 21.63 -6.32
N VAL A 302 21.09 21.92 -5.40
CA VAL A 302 20.48 23.25 -5.16
C VAL A 302 21.30 24.01 -4.10
N LEU A 303 21.79 23.30 -3.08
CA LEU A 303 22.64 23.76 -2.00
C LEU A 303 24.02 23.10 -2.13
N ASP A 304 24.86 23.68 -2.98
CA ASP A 304 26.28 23.36 -3.02
C ASP A 304 27.01 24.20 -1.94
N PRO A 305 28.05 23.68 -1.24
CA PRO A 305 28.94 24.47 -0.38
C PRO A 305 29.39 25.82 -0.95
N TYR A 306 29.45 25.97 -2.28
CA TYR A 306 29.82 27.19 -2.98
C TYR A 306 28.63 28.09 -3.42
N ARG A 307 27.37 27.69 -3.16
CA ARG A 307 26.13 28.41 -3.52
C ARG A 307 25.14 28.56 -2.35
N SER A 308 25.64 28.90 -1.17
CA SER A 308 24.87 28.89 0.10
C SER A 308 24.07 30.17 0.43
N CYS A 309 23.76 31.04 -0.54
CA CYS A 309 23.09 32.31 -0.26
C CYS A 309 21.55 32.24 -0.24
N LEU A 310 20.96 31.04 -0.33
CA LEU A 310 19.52 30.85 -0.29
C LEU A 310 19.02 30.79 1.15
N THR A 311 17.90 31.46 1.43
CA THR A 311 17.21 31.32 2.71
C THR A 311 16.51 29.96 2.78
N HIS A 312 16.27 29.43 3.97
CA HIS A 312 15.52 28.17 4.17
C HIS A 312 14.15 28.20 3.45
N PHE A 313 13.48 29.34 3.47
CA PHE A 313 12.22 29.56 2.76
C PHE A 313 12.37 29.39 1.24
N MET A 314 13.41 29.97 0.64
CA MET A 314 13.65 29.83 -0.80
C MET A 314 13.98 28.40 -1.19
N VAL A 315 14.72 27.67 -0.34
CA VAL A 315 15.03 26.24 -0.55
C VAL A 315 13.74 25.41 -0.54
N GLU A 316 12.86 25.63 0.43
CA GLU A 316 11.57 24.95 0.52
C GLU A 316 10.72 25.20 -0.73
N VAL A 317 10.58 26.46 -1.14
CA VAL A 317 9.82 26.82 -2.35
C VAL A 317 10.39 26.14 -3.60
N LEU A 318 11.72 26.15 -3.78
CA LEU A 318 12.36 25.52 -4.93
C LEU A 318 12.14 24.00 -4.97
N VAL A 319 12.34 23.32 -3.84
CA VAL A 319 12.16 21.86 -3.74
C VAL A 319 10.69 21.47 -3.94
N CYS A 320 9.75 22.21 -3.33
CA CYS A 320 8.31 21.95 -3.50
C CYS A 320 7.86 22.20 -4.94
N THR A 321 8.27 23.31 -5.55
CA THR A 321 7.90 23.66 -6.93
C THR A 321 8.46 22.64 -7.92
N GLU A 322 9.72 22.23 -7.76
CA GLU A 322 10.32 21.18 -8.58
C GLU A 322 9.53 19.87 -8.48
N GLN A 323 9.13 19.47 -7.27
CA GLN A 323 8.36 18.25 -7.06
C GLN A 323 6.95 18.33 -7.65
N TRP A 324 6.28 19.48 -7.54
CA TRP A 324 4.96 19.69 -8.16
C TRP A 324 5.04 19.63 -9.69
N LEU A 325 6.01 20.31 -10.29
CA LEU A 325 6.23 20.27 -11.74
C LEU A 325 6.52 18.84 -12.23
N LYS A 326 7.37 18.10 -11.51
CA LYS A 326 7.63 16.68 -11.81
C LYS A 326 6.37 15.82 -11.69
N SER A 327 5.53 16.09 -10.70
CA SER A 327 4.26 15.37 -10.52
C SER A 327 3.28 15.64 -11.65
N GLU A 328 3.12 16.89 -12.07
CA GLU A 328 2.27 17.27 -13.20
C GLU A 328 2.73 16.62 -14.51
N ILE A 329 4.03 16.67 -14.81
CA ILE A 329 4.60 16.00 -15.99
C ILE A 329 4.31 14.50 -15.94
N HIS A 330 4.48 13.87 -14.77
CA HIS A 330 4.27 12.43 -14.62
C HIS A 330 2.80 12.00 -14.71
N ILE A 331 1.86 12.82 -14.23
CA ILE A 331 0.42 12.58 -14.41
C ILE A 331 0.10 12.60 -15.90
N ASN A 332 0.60 13.62 -16.62
CA ASN A 332 0.39 13.73 -18.06
C ASN A 332 1.03 12.56 -18.83
N GLU A 333 2.17 12.02 -18.39
CA GLU A 333 2.78 10.82 -18.98
C GLU A 333 1.96 9.54 -18.74
N LYS A 334 1.33 9.38 -17.56
CA LYS A 334 0.48 8.22 -17.26
C LYS A 334 -0.81 8.18 -18.08
N ASP A 335 -1.31 9.35 -18.49
CA ASP A 335 -2.48 9.47 -19.37
C ASP A 335 -2.12 9.22 -20.85
N ILE A 336 -0.83 9.07 -21.19
CA ILE A 336 -0.35 8.73 -22.53
C ILE A 336 0.06 7.25 -22.53
N LEU A 337 -0.76 6.41 -23.17
CA LEU A 337 -0.42 5.00 -23.41
C LEU A 337 0.91 4.93 -24.18
N THR A 338 1.87 4.18 -23.65
CA THR A 338 3.15 3.99 -24.34
C THR A 338 2.95 3.16 -25.61
N ILE A 339 3.85 3.30 -26.59
CA ILE A 339 3.79 2.51 -27.83
C ILE A 339 3.76 1.00 -27.51
N GLU A 340 4.49 0.58 -26.48
CA GLU A 340 4.51 -0.81 -26.00
C GLU A 340 3.15 -1.25 -25.44
N GLN A 341 2.45 -0.39 -24.70
CA GLN A 341 1.08 -0.64 -24.23
C GLN A 341 0.07 -0.68 -25.38
N LEU A 342 0.19 0.22 -26.35
CA LEU A 342 -0.66 0.24 -27.54
C LEU A 342 -0.47 -1.02 -28.41
N LEU A 343 0.78 -1.47 -28.58
CA LEU A 343 1.07 -2.70 -29.31
C LEU A 343 0.53 -3.93 -28.58
N SER A 344 0.65 -3.97 -27.25
CA SER A 344 0.06 -5.02 -26.41
C SER A 344 -1.48 -5.03 -26.48
N ASP A 345 -2.13 -3.88 -26.54
CA ASP A 345 -3.59 -3.78 -26.71
C ASP A 345 -4.03 -4.32 -28.09
N VAL A 346 -3.26 -4.03 -29.14
CA VAL A 346 -3.53 -4.55 -30.49
C VAL A 346 -3.34 -6.07 -30.54
N GLU A 347 -2.27 -6.60 -29.96
CA GLU A 347 -2.01 -8.05 -29.90
C GLU A 347 -3.11 -8.80 -29.12
N THR A 348 -3.55 -8.24 -27.99
CA THR A 348 -4.63 -8.85 -27.19
C THR A 348 -5.98 -8.79 -27.89
N GLN A 349 -6.29 -7.73 -28.64
CA GLN A 349 -7.47 -7.69 -29.50
C GLN A 349 -7.41 -8.75 -30.61
N ASP A 350 -6.24 -8.94 -31.23
CA ASP A 350 -6.07 -9.93 -32.29
C ASP A 350 -6.19 -11.37 -31.76
N ASP A 351 -5.67 -11.64 -30.56
CA ASP A 351 -5.83 -12.94 -29.91
C ASP A 351 -7.29 -13.22 -29.50
N LEU A 352 -8.01 -12.21 -28.98
CA LEU A 352 -9.45 -12.34 -28.67
C LEU A 352 -10.29 -12.58 -29.93
N LEU A 353 -9.94 -11.94 -31.05
CA LEU A 353 -10.59 -12.18 -32.34
C LEU A 353 -10.33 -13.61 -32.83
N ARG A 354 -9.10 -14.11 -32.70
CA ARG A 354 -8.77 -15.50 -33.06
C ARG A 354 -9.52 -16.52 -32.19
N GLU A 355 -9.68 -16.27 -30.89
CA GLU A 355 -10.48 -17.12 -30.01
C GLU A 355 -11.97 -17.11 -30.41
N PHE A 356 -12.50 -15.95 -30.82
CA PHE A 356 -13.88 -15.81 -31.27
C PHE A 356 -14.13 -16.50 -32.62
N GLU A 357 -13.21 -16.36 -33.57
CA GLU A 357 -13.26 -17.05 -34.87
C GLU A 357 -13.09 -18.56 -34.74
N ALA A 358 -12.28 -19.04 -33.80
CA ALA A 358 -12.16 -20.46 -33.49
C ALA A 358 -13.45 -21.05 -32.90
N GLY A 359 -14.23 -20.25 -32.16
CA GLY A 359 -15.54 -20.64 -31.64
C GLY A 359 -16.64 -20.70 -32.70
N CYS A 360 -16.61 -19.84 -33.71
CA CYS A 360 -17.60 -19.83 -34.80
C CYS A 360 -17.39 -20.92 -35.88
N ASN A 361 -16.22 -21.55 -35.94
CA ASN A 361 -15.94 -22.64 -36.89
C ASN A 361 -16.27 -24.05 -36.36
N LEU A 362 -16.97 -24.14 -35.21
CA LEU A 362 -17.35 -25.39 -34.53
C LEU A 362 -18.87 -25.64 -34.49
N GLU A 363 -19.69 -24.88 -35.23
CA GLU A 363 -21.12 -25.17 -35.46
C GLU A 363 -21.39 -25.84 -36.82
#